data_AF-A0A7J4B2N9-F1
#
_entry.id   AF-A0A7J4B2N9-F1
#
_cell.length_a   1.000
_cell.length_b   1.000
_cell.length_c   1.000
_cell.angle_alpha   90.00
_cell.angle_beta   90.00
_cell.angle_gamma   90.00
#
_symmetry.space_group_name_H-M   'P 1'
#
loop_
_entity.id
_entity.type
_entity.pdbx_description
1 polymer ?
#
loop_
_entity_poly.entity_id
_entity_poly.type
_entity_poly.pdbx_seq_one_letter_code
_entity_poly.pdbx_strand_id
1 'polypeptide(L)'
;MQSDSMYGLAVDIKSGEIIRRKLVDLGLLDNMYAIINDGRHIFFPLVRPDHEFLKGKQVVEMEFPKRDLKPKTLAESIGFRDVRSFDIIGDIAIIEIPESARAQEKKIGEELLKLNKNIKTVFAKESSVQGEYRVRGVRLLAGENKTETVHR
;
A
#
# COMPACT_ATOMS: atom_id res chain seq x y z
N MET A 1 1.71 10.40 -28.85
CA MET A 1 2.56 10.74 -27.70
C MET A 1 2.05 12.07 -27.16
N GLN A 2 1.10 12.03 -26.22
CA GLN A 2 0.69 13.24 -25.51
C GLN A 2 1.59 13.32 -24.29
N SER A 3 2.52 14.26 -24.29
CA SER A 3 3.16 14.71 -23.07
C SER A 3 2.06 15.40 -22.28
N ASP A 4 1.48 14.70 -21.29
CA ASP A 4 0.60 15.32 -20.31
C ASP A 4 1.47 16.31 -19.53
N SER A 5 1.38 17.58 -19.87
CA SER A 5 1.96 18.68 -19.11
C SER A 5 1.49 18.57 -17.66
N MET A 6 2.42 18.22 -16.77
CA MET A 6 2.11 18.07 -15.35
C MET A 6 2.30 19.40 -14.63
N TYR A 7 1.35 19.73 -13.76
CA TYR A 7 1.36 20.98 -13.02
C TYR A 7 1.67 20.74 -11.54
N GLY A 8 2.40 21.69 -10.96
CA GLY A 8 2.75 21.71 -9.55
C GLY A 8 2.44 23.05 -8.91
N LEU A 9 2.16 23.04 -7.61
CA LEU A 9 2.12 24.26 -6.81
C LEU A 9 3.49 24.52 -6.21
N ALA A 10 4.11 25.65 -6.56
CA ALA A 10 5.34 26.13 -5.93
C ALA A 10 5.01 26.87 -4.62
N VAL A 11 5.67 26.48 -3.52
CA VAL A 11 5.45 27.03 -2.18
C VAL A 11 6.78 27.26 -1.49
N ASP A 12 6.93 28.37 -0.76
CA ASP A 12 8.08 28.58 0.11
C ASP A 12 8.21 27.47 1.17
N ILE A 13 9.43 27.02 1.42
CA ILE A 13 9.73 25.92 2.35
C ILE A 13 9.11 26.10 3.74
N LYS A 14 8.98 27.34 4.24
CA LYS A 14 8.42 27.64 5.56
C LYS A 14 6.92 27.33 5.65
N SER A 15 6.22 27.38 4.53
CA SER A 15 4.77 27.14 4.45
C SER A 15 4.41 25.75 3.93
N GLY A 16 5.43 24.93 3.63
CA GLY A 16 5.29 23.64 2.95
C GLY A 16 4.26 22.70 3.58
N GLU A 17 4.42 22.36 4.86
CA GLU A 17 3.52 21.39 5.54
C GLU A 17 2.09 21.91 5.67
N ILE A 18 1.92 23.22 5.88
CA ILE A 18 0.61 23.87 5.99
C ILE A 18 -0.14 23.73 4.66
N ILE A 19 0.53 24.03 3.54
CA ILE A 19 -0.07 23.91 2.21
C ILE A 19 -0.28 22.44 1.83
N ARG A 20 0.66 21.55 2.14
CA ARG A 20 0.53 20.12 1.88
C ARG A 20 -0.72 19.54 2.52
N ARG A 21 -0.96 19.82 3.81
CA ARG A 21 -2.19 19.40 4.51
C ARG A 21 -3.44 19.91 3.80
N LYS A 22 -3.47 21.19 3.46
CA LYS A 22 -4.60 21.79 2.76
C LYS A 22 -4.86 21.19 1.38
N LEU A 23 -3.81 20.84 0.63
CA LEU A 23 -3.93 20.14 -0.65
C LEU A 23 -4.46 18.71 -0.47
N VAL A 24 -4.06 18.01 0.60
CA VAL A 24 -4.59 16.67 0.93
C VAL A 24 -6.07 16.74 1.29
N ASP A 25 -6.46 17.68 2.17
CA ASP A 25 -7.84 17.85 2.61
C ASP A 25 -8.78 18.19 1.44
N LEU A 26 -8.29 18.94 0.45
CA LEU A 26 -9.02 19.29 -0.77
C LEU A 26 -8.92 18.25 -1.90
N GLY A 27 -8.14 17.17 -1.70
CA GLY A 27 -7.92 16.14 -2.73
C GLY A 27 -7.21 16.68 -3.99
N LEU A 28 -6.34 17.67 -3.84
CA LEU A 28 -5.61 18.31 -4.94
C LEU A 28 -4.19 17.79 -5.12
N LEU A 29 -3.61 17.15 -4.10
CA LEU A 29 -2.26 16.59 -4.17
C LEU A 29 -2.26 15.26 -4.95
N ASP A 30 -1.46 15.19 -6.02
CA ASP A 30 -1.27 13.95 -6.75
C ASP A 30 -0.23 13.05 -6.06
N ASN A 31 -0.70 12.03 -5.35
CA ASN A 31 0.15 11.13 -4.59
C ASN A 31 0.92 10.12 -5.45
N MET A 32 0.65 10.02 -6.76
CA MET A 32 1.42 9.16 -7.67
C MET A 32 2.82 9.70 -7.96
N TYR A 33 3.03 10.99 -7.70
CA TYR A 33 4.25 11.70 -8.04
C TYR A 33 4.95 12.26 -6.79
N ALA A 34 6.27 12.34 -6.83
CA ALA A 34 7.06 12.77 -5.69
C ALA A 34 6.95 14.30 -5.52
N ILE A 35 7.03 14.76 -4.28
CA ILE A 35 7.18 16.18 -3.97
C ILE A 35 8.65 16.54 -4.21
N ILE A 36 8.90 17.63 -4.94
CA ILE A 36 10.27 18.11 -5.23
C ILE A 36 10.59 19.27 -4.29
N ASN A 37 11.82 19.30 -3.78
CA ASN A 37 12.35 20.41 -2.98
C ASN A 37 13.67 20.88 -3.59
N ASP A 38 13.77 22.14 -3.96
CA ASP A 38 14.98 22.75 -4.55
C ASP A 38 15.84 23.51 -3.52
N GLY A 39 15.44 23.51 -2.24
CA GLY A 39 16.09 24.23 -1.15
C GLY A 39 15.43 25.57 -0.79
N ARG A 40 14.64 26.15 -1.69
CA ARG A 40 13.90 27.41 -1.46
C ARG A 40 12.39 27.18 -1.54
N HIS A 41 11.95 26.41 -2.51
CA HIS A 41 10.57 26.06 -2.75
C HIS A 41 10.36 24.55 -2.68
N ILE A 42 9.14 24.19 -2.28
CA ILE A 42 8.59 22.85 -2.39
C ILE A 42 7.54 22.89 -3.50
N PHE A 43 7.64 21.93 -4.42
CA PHE A 43 6.72 21.75 -5.52
C PHE A 43 5.82 20.55 -5.24
N PHE A 44 4.53 20.81 -5.14
CA PHE A 44 3.52 19.78 -4.90
C PHE A 44 2.81 19.42 -6.21
N PRO A 45 2.87 18.17 -6.68
CA PRO A 45 2.17 17.75 -7.91
C PRO A 45 0.66 17.86 -7.71
N LEU A 46 -0.06 18.33 -8.73
CA LEU A 46 -1.48 18.64 -8.66
C LEU A 46 -2.32 17.72 -9.55
N VAL A 47 -3.44 17.24 -9.00
CA VAL A 47 -4.46 16.49 -9.78
C VAL A 47 -5.31 17.44 -10.64
N ARG A 48 -5.59 18.65 -10.13
CA ARG A 48 -6.43 19.67 -10.77
C ARG A 48 -5.81 21.07 -10.62
N PRO A 49 -5.02 21.54 -11.60
CA PRO A 49 -4.33 22.82 -11.51
C PRO A 49 -5.27 24.05 -11.62
N ASP A 50 -6.49 23.86 -12.10
CA ASP A 50 -7.53 24.87 -12.32
C ASP A 50 -8.44 25.11 -11.09
N HIS A 51 -8.22 24.39 -9.99
CA HIS A 51 -9.07 24.48 -8.81
C HIS A 51 -9.06 25.87 -8.15
N GLU A 52 -10.21 26.32 -7.64
CA GLU A 52 -10.40 27.67 -7.07
C GLU A 52 -9.38 28.04 -5.98
N PHE A 53 -9.04 27.09 -5.10
CA PHE A 53 -8.00 27.26 -4.07
C PHE A 53 -6.64 27.71 -4.62
N LEU A 54 -6.32 27.40 -5.88
CA LEU A 54 -5.05 27.70 -6.52
C LEU A 54 -5.04 29.07 -7.22
N LYS A 55 -6.19 29.74 -7.34
CA LYS A 55 -6.25 31.09 -7.94
C LYS A 55 -5.34 32.06 -7.19
N GLY A 56 -4.50 32.77 -7.95
CA GLY A 56 -3.52 33.71 -7.41
C GLY A 56 -2.31 33.06 -6.72
N LYS A 57 -2.17 31.72 -6.78
CA LYS A 57 -0.98 31.00 -6.32
C LYS A 57 -0.06 30.67 -7.50
N GLN A 58 1.21 30.38 -7.20
CA GLN A 58 2.21 30.06 -8.20
C GLN A 58 2.09 28.60 -8.66
N VAL A 59 1.19 28.35 -9.60
CA VAL A 59 1.12 27.06 -10.32
C VAL A 59 2.13 27.08 -11.47
N VAL A 60 2.95 26.05 -11.55
CA VAL A 60 4.02 25.90 -12.54
C VAL A 60 3.86 24.60 -13.31
N GLU A 61 4.24 24.60 -14.58
CA GLU A 61 4.35 23.39 -15.39
C GLU A 61 5.75 22.80 -15.20
N MET A 62 5.84 21.54 -14.77
CA MET A 62 7.12 20.87 -14.53
C MET A 62 6.96 19.35 -14.49
N GLU A 63 8.06 18.64 -14.70
CA GLU A 63 8.08 17.19 -14.56
C GLU A 63 8.27 16.75 -13.10
N PHE A 64 7.44 15.81 -12.67
CA PHE A 64 7.61 15.13 -11.38
C PHE A 64 7.98 13.67 -11.59
N PRO A 65 8.92 13.12 -10.78
CA PRO A 65 9.19 11.69 -10.83
C PRO A 65 8.02 10.93 -10.21
N LYS A 66 7.63 9.81 -10.82
CA LYS A 66 6.66 8.89 -10.22
C LYS A 66 7.23 8.32 -8.92
N ARG A 67 6.38 8.22 -7.89
CA ARG A 67 6.74 7.48 -6.68
C ARG A 67 6.70 5.99 -6.98
N ASP A 68 7.67 5.26 -6.44
CA ASP A 68 7.56 3.81 -6.31
C ASP A 68 6.51 3.49 -5.23
N LEU A 69 5.23 3.59 -5.61
CA LEU A 69 4.10 3.26 -4.76
C LEU A 69 4.03 1.74 -4.64
N LYS A 70 4.80 1.19 -3.70
CA LYS A 70 4.60 -0.20 -3.30
C LYS A 70 3.22 -0.33 -2.67
N PRO A 71 2.43 -1.36 -3.03
CA PRO A 71 1.18 -1.62 -2.35
C PRO A 71 1.46 -1.71 -0.85
N LYS A 72 0.69 -0.98 -0.05
CA LYS A 72 0.81 -1.00 1.42
C LYS A 72 -0.02 -2.13 2.00
N THR A 73 -1.05 -2.57 1.28
CA THR A 73 -1.97 -3.60 1.72
C THR A 73 -2.04 -4.73 0.72
N LEU A 74 -2.43 -5.92 1.21
CA LEU A 74 -2.72 -7.05 0.34
C LEU A 74 -3.80 -6.66 -0.67
N ALA A 75 -4.89 -6.02 -0.24
CA ALA A 75 -5.98 -5.58 -1.10
C ALA A 75 -5.52 -4.67 -2.25
N GLU A 76 -4.56 -3.77 -2.01
CA GLU A 76 -3.94 -2.96 -3.07
C GLU A 76 -3.09 -3.79 -4.03
N SER A 77 -2.37 -4.81 -3.53
CA SER A 77 -1.49 -5.63 -4.38
C SER A 77 -2.25 -6.61 -5.28
N ILE A 78 -3.28 -7.27 -4.75
CA ILE A 78 -4.02 -8.31 -5.49
C ILE A 78 -5.38 -7.86 -6.02
N GLY A 79 -5.87 -6.67 -5.64
CA GLY A 79 -7.19 -6.17 -6.03
C GLY A 79 -8.36 -6.89 -5.34
N PHE A 80 -8.07 -7.74 -4.36
CA PHE A 80 -9.05 -8.58 -3.66
C PHE A 80 -9.31 -8.02 -2.26
N ARG A 81 -10.50 -7.46 -2.05
CA ARG A 81 -10.86 -6.78 -0.79
C ARG A 81 -11.44 -7.72 0.27
N ASP A 82 -11.69 -8.99 -0.05
CA ASP A 82 -12.36 -9.91 0.87
C ASP A 82 -11.38 -10.60 1.82
N VAL A 83 -10.10 -10.60 1.49
CA VAL A 83 -9.03 -11.13 2.34
C VAL A 83 -8.47 -9.98 3.17
N ARG A 84 -9.10 -9.70 4.32
CA ARG A 84 -8.79 -8.50 5.14
C ARG A 84 -7.93 -8.78 6.36
N SER A 85 -7.96 -9.98 6.91
CA SER A 85 -7.31 -10.30 8.18
C SER A 85 -6.60 -11.64 8.12
N PHE A 86 -5.42 -11.69 8.71
CA PHE A 86 -4.63 -12.90 8.93
C PHE A 86 -3.97 -12.82 10.29
N ASP A 87 -3.70 -13.98 10.87
CA ASP A 87 -3.04 -14.12 12.15
C ASP A 87 -1.52 -14.26 11.90
N ILE A 88 -0.69 -13.60 12.73
CA ILE A 88 0.76 -13.75 12.68
C ILE A 88 1.22 -14.40 13.99
N ILE A 89 1.94 -15.52 13.88
CA ILE A 89 2.57 -16.22 14.99
C ILE A 89 4.05 -16.33 14.64
N GLY A 90 4.90 -15.65 15.39
CA GLY A 90 6.34 -15.54 15.07
C GLY A 90 6.57 -15.05 13.64
N ASP A 91 7.17 -15.91 12.82
CA ASP A 91 7.44 -15.70 11.39
C ASP A 91 6.41 -16.39 10.45
N ILE A 92 5.29 -16.86 10.98
CA ILE A 92 4.25 -17.60 10.24
C ILE A 92 2.96 -16.76 10.17
N ALA A 93 2.38 -16.63 8.97
CA ALA A 93 1.06 -16.06 8.77
C ALA A 93 0.03 -17.17 8.50
N ILE A 94 -1.16 -17.05 9.10
CA ILE A 94 -2.27 -17.96 8.89
C ILE A 94 -3.49 -17.16 8.41
N ILE A 95 -4.02 -17.50 7.24
CA ILE A 95 -5.06 -16.74 6.57
C ILE A 95 -6.26 -17.59 6.19
N GLU A 96 -7.44 -17.00 6.19
CA GLU A 96 -8.65 -17.63 5.66
C GLU A 96 -8.83 -17.22 4.21
N ILE A 97 -9.00 -18.20 3.33
CA ILE A 97 -9.20 -17.97 1.89
C ILE A 97 -10.66 -18.25 1.56
N PRO A 98 -11.47 -17.22 1.25
CA PRO A 98 -12.84 -17.42 0.80
C PRO A 98 -12.84 -18.15 -0.56
N GLU A 99 -13.94 -18.84 -0.88
CA GLU A 99 -14.05 -19.59 -2.14
C GLU A 99 -13.80 -18.71 -3.38
N SER A 100 -14.26 -17.47 -3.35
CA SER A 100 -14.04 -16.47 -4.40
C SER A 100 -12.56 -16.16 -4.65
N ALA A 101 -11.68 -16.41 -3.67
CA ALA A 101 -10.23 -16.16 -3.74
C ALA A 101 -9.39 -17.41 -3.98
N ARG A 102 -9.98 -18.62 -3.97
CA ARG A 102 -9.21 -19.89 -4.07
C ARG A 102 -8.34 -19.96 -5.31
N ALA A 103 -8.81 -19.45 -6.45
CA ALA A 103 -8.03 -19.43 -7.70
C ALA A 103 -6.73 -18.62 -7.59
N GLN A 104 -6.63 -17.71 -6.62
CA GLN A 104 -5.48 -16.83 -6.40
C GLN A 104 -4.74 -17.09 -5.09
N GLU A 105 -5.04 -18.19 -4.39
CA GLU A 105 -4.53 -18.48 -3.05
C GLU A 105 -3.00 -18.48 -2.96
N LYS A 106 -2.32 -19.00 -3.99
CA LYS A 106 -0.86 -18.98 -4.07
C LYS A 106 -0.33 -17.55 -4.21
N LYS A 107 -0.95 -16.75 -5.08
CA LYS A 107 -0.60 -15.33 -5.27
C LYS A 107 -0.82 -14.53 -3.98
N ILE A 108 -1.89 -14.80 -3.25
CA ILE A 108 -2.16 -14.21 -1.94
C ILE A 108 -1.00 -14.50 -0.97
N GLY A 109 -0.56 -15.76 -0.89
CA GLY A 109 0.59 -16.15 -0.07
C GLY A 109 1.88 -15.42 -0.46
N GLU A 110 2.20 -15.38 -1.75
CA GLU A 110 3.40 -14.69 -2.26
C GLU A 110 3.40 -13.20 -1.97
N GLU A 111 2.26 -12.53 -2.14
CA GLU A 111 2.15 -11.09 -1.86
C GLU A 111 2.25 -10.80 -0.36
N LEU A 112 1.73 -11.66 0.51
CA LEU A 112 1.91 -11.52 1.96
C LEU A 112 3.38 -11.57 2.37
N LEU A 113 4.17 -12.47 1.78
CA LEU A 113 5.62 -12.53 2.02
C LEU A 113 6.34 -11.27 1.54
N LYS A 114 5.97 -10.75 0.36
CA LYS A 114 6.57 -9.52 -0.20
C LYS A 114 6.26 -8.29 0.66
N LEU A 115 5.02 -8.17 1.13
CA LEU A 115 4.56 -7.06 1.94
C LEU A 115 5.10 -7.10 3.37
N ASN A 116 5.30 -8.29 3.94
CA ASN A 116 5.70 -8.50 5.33
C ASN A 116 7.03 -9.23 5.44
N LYS A 117 8.14 -8.48 5.46
CA LYS A 117 9.51 -9.04 5.45
C LYS A 117 9.83 -10.02 6.60
N ASN A 118 9.12 -9.92 7.72
CA ASN A 118 9.29 -10.78 8.89
C ASN A 118 8.60 -12.14 8.75
N ILE A 119 7.62 -12.25 7.85
CA ILE A 119 6.89 -13.49 7.59
C ILE A 119 7.73 -14.33 6.61
N LYS A 120 7.93 -15.60 6.94
CA LYS A 120 8.67 -16.59 6.15
C LYS A 120 7.78 -17.69 5.58
N THR A 121 6.62 -17.91 6.21
CA THR A 121 5.67 -18.95 5.83
C THR A 121 4.24 -18.42 5.88
N VAL A 122 3.42 -18.78 4.88
CA VAL A 122 2.00 -18.44 4.84
C VAL A 122 1.18 -19.70 4.65
N PHE A 123 0.22 -19.93 5.56
CA PHE A 123 -0.72 -21.04 5.51
C PHE A 123 -2.17 -20.57 5.33
N ALA A 124 -2.97 -21.33 4.60
CA ALA A 124 -4.43 -21.25 4.61
C ALA A 124 -5.01 -22.07 5.77
N LYS A 125 -6.06 -21.56 6.42
CA LYS A 125 -6.92 -22.34 7.32
C LYS A 125 -7.68 -23.38 6.48
N GLU A 126 -7.53 -24.65 6.80
CA GLU A 126 -8.14 -25.75 6.04
C GLU A 126 -9.33 -26.38 6.78
N SER A 127 -9.30 -26.39 8.11
CA SER A 127 -10.40 -26.92 8.92
C SER A 127 -10.79 -26.01 10.07
N SER A 128 -11.92 -26.33 10.70
CA SER A 128 -12.27 -25.82 12.03
C SER A 128 -11.36 -26.41 13.10
N VAL A 129 -11.35 -25.80 14.29
CA VAL A 129 -10.64 -26.37 15.46
C VAL A 129 -11.29 -27.68 15.88
N GLN A 130 -10.51 -28.75 15.98
CA GLN A 130 -11.00 -30.11 16.21
C GLN A 130 -10.13 -30.88 17.22
N GLY A 131 -10.69 -31.97 17.75
CA GLY A 131 -10.00 -32.89 18.65
C GLY A 131 -9.79 -32.36 20.08
N GLU A 132 -9.32 -33.24 20.96
CA GLU A 132 -9.04 -32.94 22.37
C GLU A 132 -7.96 -31.87 22.52
N TYR A 133 -6.93 -31.93 21.69
CA TYR A 133 -5.85 -30.95 21.64
C TYR A 133 -6.21 -29.65 20.90
N ARG A 134 -7.46 -29.51 20.42
CA ARG A 134 -7.98 -28.30 19.78
C ARG A 134 -7.07 -27.83 18.64
N VAL A 135 -6.67 -28.76 17.77
CA VAL A 135 -5.78 -28.49 16.63
C VAL A 135 -6.60 -28.07 15.41
N ARG A 136 -6.02 -27.22 14.57
CA ARG A 136 -6.60 -26.78 13.28
C ARG A 136 -5.73 -27.27 12.13
N GLY A 137 -6.36 -27.76 11.06
CA GLY A 137 -5.69 -28.08 9.81
C GLY A 137 -5.26 -26.81 9.06
N VAL A 138 -4.05 -26.83 8.52
CA VAL A 138 -3.46 -25.74 7.75
C VAL A 138 -2.78 -26.27 6.50
N ARG A 139 -2.83 -25.50 5.41
CA ARG A 139 -2.25 -25.87 4.12
C ARG A 139 -1.32 -24.77 3.60
N LEU A 140 -0.12 -25.12 3.19
CA LEU A 140 0.89 -24.15 2.75
C LEU A 140 0.42 -23.40 1.50
N LEU A 141 0.52 -22.07 1.53
CA LEU A 141 0.27 -21.19 0.38
C LEU A 141 1.59 -20.73 -0.24
N ALA A 142 2.54 -20.28 0.59
CA ALA A 142 3.83 -19.76 0.12
C ALA A 142 4.89 -19.80 1.24
N GLY A 143 6.16 -19.77 0.82
CA GLY A 143 7.30 -19.70 1.74
C GLY A 143 7.83 -21.07 2.16
N GLU A 144 8.52 -21.11 3.29
CA GLU A 144 9.14 -22.33 3.81
C GLU A 144 8.07 -23.26 4.41
N ASN A 145 8.11 -24.56 4.09
CA ASN A 145 7.17 -25.52 4.67
C ASN A 145 7.55 -25.87 6.12
N LYS A 146 7.21 -24.98 7.05
CA LYS A 146 7.58 -25.05 8.46
C LYS A 146 6.39 -24.65 9.34
N THR A 147 6.09 -25.45 10.35
CA THR A 147 4.94 -25.24 11.27
C THR A 147 5.35 -24.81 12.68
N GLU A 148 6.66 -24.69 12.94
CA GLU A 148 7.21 -24.33 14.24
C GLU A 148 7.82 -22.93 14.23
N THR A 149 7.60 -22.14 15.28
CA THR A 149 8.15 -20.79 15.40
C THR A 149 8.19 -20.33 16.86
N VAL A 150 8.92 -19.24 17.12
CA VAL A 150 8.96 -18.56 18.41
C VAL A 150 8.25 -17.22 18.27
N HIS A 151 7.16 -17.05 19.00
CA HIS A 151 6.41 -15.79 19.04
C HIS A 151 6.81 -14.98 20.27
N ARG A 152 6.85 -13.65 20.14
CA ARG A 152 7.19 -12.69 21.20
C ARG A 152 6.06 -11.70 21.37
#